data_AF-A0A285UWJ5-F1
#
_entry.id   AF-A0A285UWJ5-F1
#
_cell.length_a   1.000
_cell.length_b   1.000
_cell.length_c   1.000
_cell.angle_alpha   90.00
_cell.angle_beta   90.00
_cell.angle_gamma   90.00
#
_symmetry.space_group_name_H-M   'P 1'
#
loop_
_entity.id
_entity.type
_entity.pdbx_description
1 polymer ?
#
loop_
_entity_poly.entity_id
_entity_poly.type
_entity_poly.pdbx_seq_one_letter_code
_entity_poly.pdbx_strand_id
1 'polypeptide(L)' 'MTYITVILDIATEARLRQAAEELDRRVEDLAELAIAEAAAAYYAKRADDPAIGMGVLHPILFPSELHA' A
#
# COMPACT_ATOMS: atom_id res chain seq x y z
N MET A 1 -0.70 -16.83 6.47
CA MET A 1 -0.80 -15.76 5.46
C MET A 1 -2.26 -15.59 5.11
N THR A 2 -2.81 -14.42 5.38
CA THR A 2 -4.17 -14.02 4.99
C THR A 2 -4.10 -13.44 3.58
N TYR A 3 -4.99 -13.89 2.69
CA TYR A 3 -5.07 -13.39 1.31
C TYR A 3 -6.39 -12.64 1.14
N ILE A 4 -6.36 -11.56 0.34
CA ILE A 4 -7.56 -10.86 -0.11
C ILE A 4 -7.68 -11.11 -1.60
N THR A 5 -8.84 -11.60 -2.04
CA THR A 5 -9.14 -11.75 -3.47
C THR A 5 -9.83 -10.49 -3.96
N VAL A 6 -9.27 -9.84 -4.97
CA VAL A 6 -9.83 -8.64 -5.59
C VAL A 6 -10.27 -8.97 -7.01
N ILE A 7 -11.52 -8.64 -7.32
CA ILE A 7 -12.08 -8.81 -8.66
C ILE A 7 -11.92 -7.48 -9.39
N LEU A 8 -11.19 -7.51 -10.51
CA LEU A 8 -10.97 -6.36 -11.38
C LEU A 8 -11.75 -6.55 -12.68
N ASP A 9 -12.13 -5.45 -13.31
CA ASP A 9 -12.58 -5.49 -14.70
C ASP A 9 -11.40 -5.75 -15.64
N ILE A 10 -11.70 -6.24 -16.84
CA ILE A 10 -10.70 -6.64 -17.84
C ILE A 10 -9.76 -5.48 -18.22
N ALA A 11 -10.27 -4.25 -18.32
CA ALA A 11 -9.46 -3.10 -18.73
C ALA A 11 -8.52 -2.65 -17.61
N THR A 12 -8.93 -2.77 -16.36
CA THR A 12 -8.08 -2.48 -15.19
C THR A 12 -7.03 -3.56 -15.00
N GLU A 13 -7.38 -4.84 -15.16
CA GLU A 13 -6.41 -5.93 -15.12
C GLU A 13 -5.31 -5.76 -16.18
N ALA A 14 -5.69 -5.45 -17.42
CA ALA A 14 -4.74 -5.26 -18.51
C ALA A 14 -3.74 -4.12 -18.24
N ARG A 15 -4.23 -2.99 -17.72
CA ARG A 15 -3.37 -1.85 -17.33
C ARG A 15 -2.44 -2.20 -16.17
N LEU A 16 -2.92 -2.96 -15.20
CA LEU A 16 -2.10 -3.38 -14.06
C LEU A 16 -1.00 -4.35 -14.50
N ARG A 17 -1.33 -5.28 -15.41
CA ARG A 17 -0.36 -6.22 -15.98
C ARG A 17 0.72 -5.51 -16.81
N GLN A 18 0.32 -4.52 -17.62
CA GLN A 18 1.27 -3.70 -18.36
C GLN A 18 2.24 -2.97 -17.41
N ALA A 19 1.72 -2.33 -16.35
CA ALA A 19 2.57 -1.66 -15.37
C ALA A 19 3.52 -2.63 -14.64
N ALA A 20 3.07 -3.86 -14.37
CA ALA A 20 3.90 -4.91 -13.77
C ALA A 20 5.09 -5.29 -14.67
N GLU A 21 4.84 -5.43 -15.97
CA GLU A 21 5.88 -5.71 -16.96
C GLU A 21 6.87 -4.54 -17.10
N GLU A 22 6.38 -3.31 -17.18
CA GLU A 22 7.22 -2.11 -17.30
C GLU A 22 8.14 -1.89 -16.09
N LEU A 23 7.69 -2.30 -14.91
CA LEU A 23 8.42 -2.14 -13.64
C LEU A 23 9.21 -3.38 -13.21
N ASP A 24 9.19 -4.46 -14.00
CA ASP A 24 9.76 -5.76 -13.65
C ASP A 24 9.32 -6.25 -12.25
N ARG A 25 8.00 -6.21 -12.03
CA ARG A 25 7.36 -6.54 -10.74
C ARG A 25 6.22 -7.52 -10.91
N ARG A 26 5.83 -8.17 -9.82
CA ARG A 26 4.64 -9.03 -9.81
C ARG A 26 3.37 -8.19 -9.79
N VAL A 27 2.34 -8.65 -10.49
CA VAL A 27 1.04 -7.97 -10.55
C VAL A 27 0.41 -7.89 -9.17
N GLU A 28 0.60 -8.90 -8.34
CA GLU A 28 0.09 -8.95 -6.96
C GLU A 28 0.70 -7.86 -6.08
N ASP A 29 2.00 -7.57 -6.24
CA ASP A 29 2.68 -6.52 -5.46
C ASP A 29 2.16 -5.12 -5.85
N LEU A 30 1.86 -4.92 -7.14
CA LEU A 30 1.24 -3.67 -7.61
C LEU A 30 -0.23 -3.56 -7.17
N ALA A 31 -0.98 -4.66 -7.17
CA ALA A 31 -2.35 -4.69 -6.66
C ALA A 31 -2.39 -4.35 -5.17
N GLU A 32 -1.51 -4.96 -4.38
CA GLU A 32 -1.36 -4.68 -2.94
C GLU A 32 -1.05 -3.20 -2.69
N LEU A 33 -0.06 -2.65 -3.42
CA LEU A 33 0.31 -1.24 -3.31
C LEU A 33 -0.87 -0.31 -3.66
N ALA A 34 -1.56 -0.57 -4.77
CA ALA A 34 -2.68 0.24 -5.20
C ALA A 34 -3.82 0.27 -4.17
N ILE A 35 -4.10 -0.87 -3.54
CA ILE A 35 -5.11 -0.97 -2.46
C ILE A 35 -4.64 -0.19 -1.23
N ALA A 36 -3.39 -0.36 -0.82
CA ALA A 36 -2.81 0.33 0.33
C ALA A 36 -2.84 1.85 0.15
N GLU A 37 -2.44 2.35 -1.02
CA GLU A 37 -2.47 3.78 -1.36
C GLU A 37 -3.89 4.33 -1.43
N ALA A 38 -4.83 3.60 -2.04
CA ALA A 38 -6.22 4.01 -2.11
C ALA A 38 -6.86 4.08 -0.71
N ALA A 39 -6.59 3.10 0.14
CA ALA A 39 -7.04 3.09 1.53
C ALA A 39 -6.45 4.28 2.30
N ALA A 40 -5.13 4.47 2.23
CA ALA A 40 -4.47 5.59 2.89
C ALA A 40 -5.05 6.95 2.43
N ALA A 41 -5.22 7.15 1.13
CA ALA A 41 -5.80 8.37 0.57
C ALA A 41 -7.26 8.59 1.01
N TYR A 42 -8.06 7.52 1.09
CA TYR A 42 -9.45 7.57 1.55
C TYR A 42 -9.55 7.97 3.02
N TYR A 43 -8.70 7.40 3.87
CA TYR A 43 -8.76 7.62 5.31
C TYR A 43 -8.02 8.89 5.78
N ALA A 44 -7.02 9.40 5.06
CA ALA A 44 -6.13 10.50 5.49
C ALA A 44 -6.81 11.79 5.97
N LYS A 45 -8.10 12.02 5.68
CA LYS A 45 -8.86 13.21 6.11
C LYS A 45 -9.98 12.89 7.09
N ARG A 46 -10.06 11.65 7.56
CA ARG A 46 -11.12 11.17 8.43
C ARG A 46 -10.63 11.05 9.87
N ALA A 47 -11.53 11.33 10.81
CA ALA A 47 -11.24 11.20 12.24
C ALA A 47 -11.16 9.74 12.72
N ASP A 48 -11.67 8.80 11.93
CA ASP A 48 -11.66 7.35 12.17
C ASP A 48 -10.61 6.62 11.32
N ASP A 49 -9.60 7.34 10.82
CA ASP A 49 -8.52 6.73 10.05
C ASP A 49 -7.83 5.62 10.86
N PRO A 50 -7.83 4.37 10.37
CA PRO A 50 -7.20 3.25 11.07
C PRO A 50 -5.68 3.42 11.21
N ALA A 51 -5.06 4.31 10.44
CA ALA A 51 -3.66 4.68 10.59
C ALA A 51 -3.42 5.73 11.68
N ILE A 52 -4.46 6.34 12.26
CA ILE A 52 -4.31 7.23 13.44
C ILE A 52 -3.71 6.41 14.59
N GLY A 53 -2.50 6.79 15.00
CA GLY A 53 -1.74 6.08 16.03
C GLY A 53 -0.81 4.97 15.52
N MET A 54 -0.92 4.55 14.25
CA MET A 54 0.03 3.61 13.62
C MET A 54 1.39 4.29 13.32
N GLY A 55 1.43 5.62 13.29
CA GLY A 55 2.64 6.45 13.15
C GLY A 55 3.55 6.48 14.38
N VAL A 56 3.20 5.80 15.48
CA VAL A 56 4.19 5.48 16.52
C VAL A 56 4.99 4.28 16.04
N LEU A 57 5.80 4.51 15.01
CA LEU A 57 6.85 3.59 14.58
C LEU A 57 7.64 3.23 15.83
N HIS A 58 7.68 1.94 16.15
CA HIS A 58 8.40 1.42 17.31
C HIS A 58 9.79 2.08 17.37
N PRO A 59 10.28 2.57 18.52
CA PRO A 59 11.59 3.27 18.65
C PRO A 59 12.82 2.51 18.11
N ILE A 60 12.65 1.25 17.73
CA ILE A 60 13.67 0.41 17.09
C ILE A 60 13.83 0.74 15.59
N LEU A 61 12.78 1.22 14.93
CA LEU A 61 12.81 1.53 13.49
C LEU A 61 13.43 2.90 13.19
N PHE A 62 13.54 3.77 14.19
CA PHE A 62 14.24 5.05 14.12
C PHE A 62 15.17 5.20 15.32
N PRO A 63 16.38 4.61 15.28
CA PRO A 63 17.38 4.84 16.30
C PRO A 63 17.64 6.33 16.43
N SER A 64 17.61 6.83 17.67
CA SER A 64 17.88 8.23 18.03
C SER A 64 19.23 8.77 17.51
N GLU A 65 20.11 7.86 17.07
CA GLU A 65 21.45 8.12 16.54
C GLU A 65 21.44 8.70 15.11
N LEU A 66 20.31 8.67 14.39
CA LEU A 66 20.19 9.25 13.03
C LEU A 66 19.85 10.76 13.01
N HIS A 67 19.74 11.38 14.19
CA HIS A 67 19.50 12.82 14.34
C HIS A 67 20.74 13.57 14.90
N ALA A 68 21.92 13.30 14.33
CA ALA A 68 23.15 14.06 14.60
C ALA A 68 23.58 14.85 13.36
#